data_AF-A0A0N4TEW8-F1
#
_entry.id   AF-A0A0N4TEW8-F1
#
_cell.length_a   1.000
_cell.length_b   1.000
_cell.length_c   1.000
_cell.angle_alpha   90.00
_cell.angle_beta   90.00
_cell.angle_gamma   90.00
#
_symmetry.space_group_name_H-M   'P 1'
#
loop_
_entity.id
_entity.type
_entity.pdbx_description
1 polymer ?
#
loop_
_entity_poly.entity_id
_entity_poly.type
_entity_poly.pdbx_seq_one_letter_code
_entity_poly.pdbx_strand_id
1 'polypeptide(L)'
;MQNGIGLSFINGLHEELIYARFQGIVLHVNRQGPTYQITGSVEVIQADNQLLTTDRWQVLFCQQDMTSTDPSLQESHVSVPALKLEMNWTPLEHYDAFDCFRLKMCDLSVQLDETLLWKIVQFVQKTEAAESMKPNALLQPPNTELDKLDRVQARRCYFGTFDLE
;
A
#
# COMPACT_ATOMS: atom_id res chain seq x y z
N MET A 1 -19.70 5.57 14.45
CA MET A 1 -19.06 5.77 13.13
C MET A 1 -17.99 4.68 13.01
N GLN A 2 -18.11 3.77 12.05
CA GLN A 2 -17.13 2.69 11.88
C GLN A 2 -15.84 3.30 11.29
N ASN A 3 -14.80 3.45 12.12
CA ASN A 3 -13.54 4.11 11.77
C ASN A 3 -12.84 3.38 10.60
N GLY A 4 -12.59 4.08 9.50
CA GLY A 4 -11.88 3.53 8.34
C GLY A 4 -11.74 4.53 7.20
N ILE A 5 -10.90 4.19 6.21
CA ILE A 5 -10.70 4.96 4.99
C ILE A 5 -11.28 4.17 3.82
N GLY A 6 -12.07 4.85 2.97
CA GLY A 6 -12.54 4.32 1.70
C GLY A 6 -11.81 4.98 0.54
N LEU A 7 -11.36 4.19 -0.42
CA LEU A 7 -10.74 4.64 -1.66
C LEU A 7 -11.57 4.13 -2.83
N SER A 8 -11.97 5.05 -3.71
CA SER A 8 -12.72 4.74 -4.92
C SER A 8 -11.83 4.93 -6.14
N PHE A 9 -11.76 3.91 -6.99
CA PHE A 9 -11.04 3.94 -8.24
C PHE A 9 -12.03 4.24 -9.38
N ILE A 10 -12.04 5.49 -9.83
CA ILE A 10 -13.02 6.01 -10.79
C ILE A 10 -12.33 6.25 -12.14
N ASN A 11 -12.96 5.80 -13.22
CA ASN A 11 -12.43 6.01 -14.58
C ASN A 11 -12.81 7.38 -15.16
N GLY A 12 -12.27 7.71 -16.35
CA GLY A 12 -12.57 8.96 -17.05
C GLY A 12 -14.03 9.12 -17.53
N LEU A 13 -14.88 8.10 -17.34
CA LEU A 13 -16.33 8.15 -17.60
C LEU A 13 -17.14 8.34 -16.30
N HIS A 14 -16.49 8.64 -15.18
CA HIS A 14 -17.11 8.77 -13.85
C HIS A 14 -17.75 7.48 -13.33
N GLU A 15 -17.30 6.33 -13.83
CA GLU A 15 -17.69 5.01 -13.33
C GLU A 15 -16.69 4.55 -12.25
N GLU A 16 -17.20 4.18 -11.07
CA GLU A 16 -16.43 3.51 -10.02
C GLU A 16 -16.15 2.07 -10.43
N LEU A 17 -14.88 1.75 -10.64
CA LEU A 17 -14.41 0.41 -11.01
C LEU A 17 -14.15 -0.46 -9.79
N ILE A 18 -13.56 0.11 -8.73
CA ILE A 18 -13.24 -0.62 -7.49
C ILE A 18 -13.43 0.34 -6.31
N TYR A 19 -14.09 -0.14 -5.26
CA TYR A 19 -14.12 0.51 -3.96
C TYR A 19 -13.34 -0.32 -2.96
N ALA A 20 -12.26 0.23 -2.40
CA ALA A 20 -11.45 -0.37 -1.35
C ALA A 20 -11.74 0.29 0.00
N ARG A 21 -11.84 -0.52 1.04
CA ARG A 21 -12.13 -0.11 2.42
C ARG A 21 -11.08 -0.68 3.36
N PHE A 22 -10.50 0.21 4.15
CA PHE A 22 -9.50 -0.08 5.17
C PHE A 22 -10.16 0.17 6.53
N GLN A 23 -10.21 -0.85 7.39
CA GLN A 23 -10.85 -0.77 8.71
C GLN A 23 -9.84 -1.08 9.81
N GLY A 24 -10.10 -0.57 11.01
CA GLY A 24 -9.21 -0.77 12.16
C GLY A 24 -7.82 -0.16 11.93
N ILE A 25 -7.79 1.03 11.32
CA ILE A 25 -6.53 1.75 11.07
C ILE A 25 -6.03 2.32 12.40
N VAL A 26 -4.87 1.87 12.83
CA VAL A 26 -4.12 2.41 13.96
C VAL A 26 -2.82 2.98 13.43
N LEU A 27 -2.56 4.25 13.72
CA LEU A 27 -1.32 4.92 13.32
C LEU A 27 -0.75 5.62 14.55
N HIS A 28 0.50 5.30 14.87
CA HIS A 28 1.26 5.95 15.91
C HIS A 28 2.49 6.60 15.29
N VAL A 29 2.65 7.89 15.55
CA VAL A 29 3.77 8.69 15.06
C VAL A 29 4.44 9.32 16.27
N ASN A 30 5.72 9.02 16.45
CA ASN A 30 6.54 9.63 17.47
C ASN A 30 7.71 10.37 16.81
N ARG A 31 8.05 11.56 17.29
CA ARG A 31 9.17 12.34 16.77
C ARG A 31 10.31 12.34 17.77
N GLN A 32 11.46 11.82 17.36
CA GLN A 32 12.70 11.84 18.12
C GLN A 32 13.72 12.71 17.38
N GLY A 33 13.82 13.99 17.77
CA GLY A 33 14.68 14.96 17.12
C GLY A 33 14.25 15.23 15.65
N PRO A 34 15.14 15.01 14.66
CA PRO A 34 14.77 15.12 13.25
C PRO A 34 14.05 13.88 12.71
N THR A 35 14.04 12.76 13.44
CA THR A 35 13.52 11.47 12.97
C THR A 35 12.08 11.22 13.44
N TYR A 36 11.25 10.68 12.55
CA TYR A 36 9.90 10.20 12.81
C TYR A 36 9.89 8.68 12.89
N GLN A 37 9.47 8.14 14.03
CA GLN A 37 9.19 6.73 14.21
C GLN A 37 7.69 6.50 14.01
N ILE A 38 7.34 5.70 13.03
CA ILE A 38 5.97 5.49 12.59
C ILE A 38 5.66 4.00 12.67
N THR A 39 4.62 3.66 13.42
CA THR A 39 4.05 2.32 13.46
C THR A 39 2.59 2.40 13.07
N GLY A 40 2.20 1.60 12.08
CA GLY A 40 0.85 1.57 11.54
C GLY A 40 0.35 0.15 11.40
N SER A 41 -0.96 -0.03 11.55
CA SER A 41 -1.63 -1.28 11.23
C SER A 41 -3.02 -1.04 10.67
N VAL A 42 -3.45 -1.92 9.78
CA VAL A 42 -4.83 -2.00 9.27
C VAL A 42 -5.33 -3.40 9.57
N GLU A 43 -6.43 -3.50 10.31
CA GLU A 43 -6.99 -4.79 10.68
C GLU A 43 -7.60 -5.53 9.48
N VAL A 44 -8.39 -4.83 8.66
CA VAL A 44 -9.11 -5.43 7.53
C VAL A 44 -8.98 -4.57 6.29
N ILE A 45 -8.65 -5.21 5.17
CA ILE A 45 -8.70 -4.61 3.83
C ILE A 45 -9.73 -5.38 3.01
N GLN A 46 -10.72 -4.66 2.49
CA GLN A 46 -11.75 -5.20 1.60
C GLN A 46 -11.78 -4.36 0.33
N ALA A 47 -11.80 -4.97 -0.85
CA ALA A 47 -12.07 -4.27 -2.10
C ALA A 47 -13.16 -4.97 -2.88
N ASP A 48 -14.10 -4.20 -3.42
CA ASP A 48 -15.29 -4.68 -4.12
C ASP A 48 -15.46 -3.94 -5.45
N ASN A 49 -16.07 -4.60 -6.44
CA ASN A 49 -16.39 -4.06 -7.77
C ASN A 49 -17.88 -3.64 -7.90
N GLN A 50 -18.67 -3.67 -6.82
CA GLN A 50 -20.11 -3.38 -6.91
C GLN A 50 -20.66 -2.50 -5.79
N LEU A 51 -21.42 -1.48 -6.22
CA LEU A 51 -22.32 -0.66 -5.42
C LEU A 51 -23.43 -1.53 -4.79
N LEU A 52 -23.40 -1.65 -3.46
CA LEU A 52 -24.52 -1.86 -2.53
C LEU A 52 -25.50 -3.05 -2.68
N THR A 53 -25.44 -3.92 -3.71
CA THR A 53 -26.51 -4.94 -3.92
C THR A 53 -26.06 -6.38 -4.16
N THR A 54 -24.81 -6.75 -3.88
CA THR A 54 -24.33 -8.11 -4.15
C THR A 54 -23.80 -8.80 -2.89
N ASP A 55 -24.35 -9.98 -2.61
CA ASP A 55 -24.12 -10.69 -1.35
C ASP A 55 -22.76 -11.40 -1.24
N ARG A 56 -21.93 -11.47 -2.31
CA ARG A 56 -20.63 -12.16 -2.25
C ARG A 56 -19.73 -11.99 -3.49
N TRP A 57 -19.19 -10.79 -3.74
CA TRP A 57 -18.15 -10.61 -4.78
C TRP A 57 -17.07 -9.62 -4.30
N GLN A 58 -16.16 -10.11 -3.47
CA GLN A 58 -14.99 -9.36 -3.01
C GLN A 58 -13.86 -9.54 -4.02
N VAL A 59 -13.42 -8.42 -4.63
CA VAL A 59 -12.21 -8.37 -5.45
C VAL A 59 -10.99 -8.68 -4.59
N LEU A 60 -11.03 -8.25 -3.33
CA LEU A 60 -9.96 -8.43 -2.37
C LEU A 60 -10.53 -8.56 -0.97
N PHE A 61 -10.09 -9.57 -0.24
CA PHE A 61 -10.32 -9.63 1.20
C PHE A 61 -9.06 -10.13 1.87
N CYS A 62 -8.52 -9.31 2.77
CA CYS A 62 -7.37 -9.66 3.60
C CYS A 62 -7.82 -9.61 5.05
N GLN A 63 -8.04 -10.81 5.58
CA GLN A 63 -8.23 -11.10 7.00
C GLN A 63 -7.61 -12.48 7.23
N GLN A 64 -6.75 -12.61 8.25
CA GLN A 64 -6.09 -13.89 8.53
C GLN A 64 -7.11 -14.99 8.85
N ASP A 65 -7.01 -16.11 8.14
CA ASP A 65 -7.80 -17.32 8.39
C ASP A 65 -7.50 -17.85 9.80
N MET A 66 -8.55 -17.91 10.65
CA MET A 66 -8.53 -18.63 11.94
C MET A 66 -8.62 -20.16 11.76
N THR A 67 -8.65 -20.64 10.51
CA THR A 67 -8.97 -22.04 10.15
C THR A 67 -7.81 -22.81 9.54
N SER A 68 -6.61 -22.22 9.39
CA SER A 68 -5.42 -23.00 9.04
C SER A 68 -5.08 -23.91 10.22
N THR A 69 -5.34 -25.19 9.96
CA THR A 69 -5.39 -26.28 10.92
C THR A 69 -3.97 -26.64 11.34
N ASP A 70 -3.52 -26.12 12.47
CA ASP A 70 -2.46 -26.75 13.26
C ASP A 70 -2.76 -26.59 14.76
N PRO A 71 -3.35 -27.62 15.42
CA PRO A 71 -3.80 -27.53 16.82
C PRO A 71 -2.65 -27.42 17.84
N SER A 72 -1.40 -27.30 17.39
CA SER A 72 -0.21 -27.19 18.25
C SER A 72 0.24 -25.75 18.53
N LEU A 73 -0.34 -24.74 17.86
CA LEU A 73 0.02 -23.31 18.03
C LEU A 73 -1.13 -22.47 18.62
N GLN A 74 -1.91 -23.08 19.52
CA GLN A 74 -3.08 -22.48 20.16
C GLN A 74 -2.71 -21.54 21.33
N GLU A 75 -1.54 -20.88 21.31
CA GLU A 75 -1.05 -20.03 22.42
C GLU A 75 -0.83 -18.55 22.09
N SER A 76 -1.35 -18.06 20.96
CA SER A 76 -1.47 -16.62 20.77
C SER A 76 -2.65 -16.26 19.90
N HIS A 77 -3.73 -15.81 20.53
CA HIS A 77 -4.79 -15.02 19.90
C HIS A 77 -4.25 -13.64 19.47
N VAL A 78 -3.18 -13.62 18.68
CA VAL A 78 -2.63 -12.40 18.10
C VAL A 78 -3.32 -12.25 16.75
N SER A 79 -4.32 -11.37 16.67
CA SER A 79 -4.87 -10.95 15.40
C SER A 79 -3.76 -10.27 14.60
N VAL A 80 -3.23 -10.92 13.57
CA VAL A 80 -2.26 -10.28 12.68
C VAL A 80 -3.04 -9.33 11.78
N PRO A 81 -2.69 -8.03 11.76
CA PRO A 81 -3.39 -7.07 10.93
C PRO A 81 -3.19 -7.39 9.44
N ALA A 82 -4.20 -7.09 8.61
CA ALA A 82 -4.11 -7.17 7.15
C ALA A 82 -2.87 -6.44 6.59
N LEU A 83 -2.48 -5.33 7.22
CA LEU A 83 -1.28 -4.58 6.90
C LEU A 83 -0.60 -4.12 8.18
N LYS A 84 0.73 -4.25 8.25
CA LYS A 84 1.56 -3.63 9.27
C LYS A 84 2.67 -2.82 8.61
N LEU A 85 2.85 -1.59 9.08
CA LEU A 85 3.91 -0.68 8.66
C LEU A 85 4.76 -0.32 9.87
N GLU A 86 6.06 -0.39 9.73
CA GLU A 86 7.02 0.16 10.66
C GLU A 86 8.06 0.94 9.86
N MET A 87 8.22 2.24 10.15
CA MET A 87 9.25 3.03 9.49
C MET A 87 9.86 4.09 10.41
N ASN A 88 11.17 4.27 10.26
CA ASN A 88 11.93 5.34 10.91
C ASN A 88 12.41 6.29 9.81
N TRP A 89 11.70 7.41 9.65
CA TRP A 89 11.92 8.37 8.59
C TRP A 89 12.59 9.64 9.11
N THR A 90 13.78 9.96 8.58
CA THR A 90 14.51 11.20 8.84
C THR A 90 14.54 12.05 7.56
N PRO A 91 13.73 13.12 7.48
CA PRO A 91 13.83 14.06 6.37
C PRO A 91 15.11 14.88 6.47
N LEU A 92 15.91 14.87 5.40
CA LEU A 92 17.12 15.67 5.25
C LEU A 92 16.95 16.68 4.11
N GLU A 93 17.92 17.57 3.95
CA GLU A 93 17.83 18.72 3.04
C GLU A 93 17.61 18.30 1.58
N HIS A 94 18.28 17.24 1.14
CA HIS A 94 18.28 16.78 -0.26
C HIS A 94 17.66 15.39 -0.47
N TYR A 95 17.35 14.67 0.61
CA TYR A 95 16.84 13.30 0.55
C TYR A 95 16.07 12.93 1.83
N ASP A 96 15.38 11.80 1.78
CA ASP A 96 14.70 11.18 2.91
C ASP A 96 15.43 9.88 3.28
N ALA A 97 15.84 9.75 4.54
CA ALA A 97 16.50 8.56 5.04
C ALA A 97 15.51 7.70 5.84
N PHE A 98 15.51 6.40 5.56
CA PHE A 98 14.69 5.41 6.25
C PHE A 98 15.61 4.40 6.91
N ASP A 99 15.87 4.54 8.22
CA ASP A 99 16.75 3.61 8.95
C ASP A 99 16.12 2.21 9.01
N CYS A 100 14.80 2.18 9.10
CA CYS A 100 13.97 0.99 9.05
C CYS A 100 12.75 1.31 8.18
N PHE A 101 12.43 0.43 7.23
CA PHE A 101 11.16 0.41 6.52
C PHE A 101 10.74 -1.05 6.38
N ARG A 102 9.68 -1.42 7.10
CA ARG A 102 9.11 -2.76 7.07
C ARG A 102 7.64 -2.67 6.75
N LEU A 103 7.25 -3.39 5.71
CA LEU A 103 5.86 -3.54 5.33
C LEU A 103 5.53 -5.02 5.34
N LYS A 104 4.52 -5.39 6.13
CA LYS A 104 4.02 -6.75 6.21
C LYS A 104 2.55 -6.81 5.81
N MET A 105 2.18 -7.69 4.89
CA MET A 105 0.80 -7.88 4.47
C MET A 105 0.35 -9.32 4.71
N CYS A 106 -0.95 -9.55 4.90
CA CYS A 106 -1.49 -10.91 4.94
C CYS A 106 -1.58 -11.53 3.53
N ASP A 107 -1.72 -12.86 3.45
CA ASP A 107 -1.95 -13.54 2.17
C ASP A 107 -3.16 -12.95 1.45
N LEU A 108 -2.93 -12.58 0.19
CA LEU A 108 -3.88 -11.80 -0.59
C LEU A 108 -4.43 -12.62 -1.76
N SER A 109 -5.74 -12.83 -1.77
CA SER A 109 -6.43 -13.41 -2.92
C SER A 109 -7.20 -12.33 -3.67
N VAL A 110 -6.83 -12.12 -4.94
CA VAL A 110 -7.50 -11.17 -5.83
C VAL A 110 -8.37 -11.93 -6.83
N GLN A 111 -9.65 -11.59 -6.91
CA GLN A 111 -10.56 -12.13 -7.93
C GLN A 111 -11.00 -11.02 -8.88
N LEU A 112 -10.66 -11.17 -10.17
CA LEU A 112 -11.03 -10.22 -11.22
C LEU A 112 -11.87 -10.93 -12.28
N ASP A 113 -13.03 -10.36 -12.58
CA ASP A 113 -13.80 -10.70 -13.78
C ASP A 113 -13.12 -10.12 -15.03
N GLU A 114 -13.29 -10.77 -16.18
CA GLU A 114 -12.76 -10.37 -17.49
C GLU A 114 -13.16 -8.93 -17.83
N THR A 115 -14.43 -8.57 -17.56
CA THR A 115 -14.96 -7.22 -17.83
C THR A 115 -14.23 -6.16 -16.99
N LEU A 116 -14.00 -6.44 -15.71
CA LEU A 116 -13.29 -5.53 -14.81
C LEU A 116 -11.82 -5.41 -15.22
N LEU A 117 -11.16 -6.53 -15.54
CA LEU A 117 -9.78 -6.55 -16.01
C LEU A 117 -9.62 -5.68 -17.26
N TRP A 118 -10.54 -5.80 -18.22
CA TRP A 118 -10.52 -4.98 -19.42
C TRP A 118 -10.67 -3.48 -19.12
N LYS A 119 -11.58 -3.11 -18.21
CA LYS A 119 -11.75 -1.70 -17.77
C LYS A 119 -10.49 -1.15 -17.10
N ILE A 120 -9.79 -1.95 -16.30
CA ILE A 120 -8.50 -1.56 -15.69
C ILE A 120 -7.44 -1.33 -16.77
N VAL A 121 -7.33 -2.23 -17.77
CA VAL A 121 -6.38 -2.06 -18.89
C VAL A 121 -6.67 -0.77 -19.65
N GLN A 122 -7.94 -0.51 -19.98
CA GLN A 122 -8.35 0.73 -20.65
C GLN A 122 -8.02 1.99 -19.82
N PHE A 123 -8.19 1.90 -18.50
CA PHE A 123 -7.83 3.00 -17.60
C PHE A 123 -6.34 3.30 -17.65
N VAL A 124 -5.48 2.27 -17.52
CA VAL A 124 -4.02 2.44 -17.51
C VAL A 124 -3.54 3.06 -18.82
N GLN A 125 -4.09 2.62 -19.95
CA GLN A 125 -3.76 3.17 -21.28
C GLN A 125 -4.16 4.65 -21.41
N LYS A 126 -5.34 5.04 -20.91
CA LYS A 126 -5.82 6.42 -20.99
C LYS A 126 -5.07 7.39 -20.07
N THR A 127 -4.44 6.89 -19.01
CA THR A 127 -3.82 7.75 -17.98
C THR A 127 -2.43 8.25 -18.40
N GLU A 128 -1.89 7.85 -19.57
CA GLU A 128 -0.49 8.11 -19.98
C GLU A 128 0.55 7.75 -18.88
N ALA A 129 0.15 7.01 -17.84
CA ALA A 129 0.99 6.65 -16.71
C ALA A 129 2.22 5.84 -17.18
N ALA A 130 2.02 5.01 -18.20
CA ALA A 130 3.06 4.28 -18.90
C ALA A 130 4.04 5.17 -19.67
N GLU A 131 3.61 6.32 -20.20
CA GLU A 131 4.47 7.28 -20.90
C GLU A 131 5.22 8.21 -19.93
N SER A 132 4.65 8.46 -18.73
CA SER A 132 5.31 9.24 -17.67
C SER A 132 6.47 8.51 -16.98
N MET A 133 6.48 7.16 -17.04
CA MET A 133 7.61 6.35 -16.59
C MET A 133 8.79 6.57 -17.54
N LYS A 134 9.70 7.51 -17.21
CA LYS A 134 10.93 7.71 -17.97
C LYS A 134 11.80 6.44 -17.87
N PRO A 135 11.86 5.57 -18.90
CA PRO A 135 12.55 4.28 -18.79
C PRO A 135 14.07 4.46 -18.59
N ASN A 136 14.62 5.56 -19.13
CA ASN A 136 16.03 5.92 -18.96
C ASN A 136 16.39 6.25 -17.50
N ALA A 137 15.44 6.68 -16.66
CA ALA A 137 15.71 6.94 -15.25
C ALA A 137 15.88 5.64 -14.43
N LEU A 138 15.32 4.52 -14.90
CA LEU A 138 15.46 3.20 -14.29
C LEU A 138 16.75 2.47 -14.74
N LEU A 139 17.33 2.89 -15.87
CA LEU A 139 18.52 2.28 -16.46
C LEU A 139 19.83 2.93 -15.99
N GLN A 140 19.77 4.10 -15.38
CA GLN A 140 20.94 4.74 -14.79
C GLN A 140 21.13 4.23 -13.35
N PRO A 141 22.36 3.91 -12.93
CA PRO A 141 22.61 3.70 -11.51
C PRO A 141 22.18 4.96 -10.75
N PRO A 142 21.54 4.82 -9.59
CA PRO A 142 21.09 5.98 -8.81
C PRO A 142 22.28 6.92 -8.60
N ASN A 143 22.16 8.17 -9.05
CA ASN A 143 23.22 9.16 -8.85
C ASN A 143 23.44 9.33 -7.34
N THR A 144 24.64 9.00 -6.87
CA THR A 144 25.03 9.03 -5.45
C THR A 144 25.41 10.42 -4.96
N GLU A 145 25.44 11.43 -5.83
CA GLU A 145 25.73 12.81 -5.45
C GLU A 145 24.56 13.42 -4.68
N LEU A 146 24.71 13.52 -3.36
CA LEU A 146 23.72 14.02 -2.40
C LEU A 146 23.47 15.55 -2.53
N ASP A 147 24.40 16.30 -3.10
CA ASP A 147 24.39 17.78 -3.12
C ASP A 147 23.69 18.39 -4.34
N LYS A 148 23.26 17.57 -5.32
CA LYS A 148 22.57 18.08 -6.51
C LYS A 148 21.07 18.21 -6.25
N LEU A 149 20.62 19.46 -6.08
CA LEU A 149 19.22 19.81 -6.00
C LEU A 149 18.55 19.74 -7.39
N ASP A 150 17.97 18.59 -7.71
CA ASP A 150 17.17 18.45 -8.94
C ASP A 150 15.68 18.68 -8.62
N ARG A 151 15.23 19.95 -8.66
CA ARG A 151 13.85 20.36 -8.31
C ARG A 151 12.75 19.74 -9.18
N VAL A 152 13.13 19.11 -10.29
CA VAL A 152 12.21 18.47 -11.25
C VAL A 152 12.07 16.97 -10.97
N GLN A 153 12.91 16.39 -10.10
CA GLN A 153 12.87 14.97 -9.75
C GLN A 153 12.17 14.74 -8.39
N ALA A 154 11.58 13.56 -8.23
CA ALA A 154 11.09 13.10 -6.94
C ALA A 154 12.22 13.15 -5.89
N ARG A 155 11.90 13.52 -4.64
CA ARG A 155 12.86 13.46 -3.53
C ARG A 155 13.41 12.04 -3.42
N ARG A 156 14.73 11.91 -3.23
CA ARG A 156 15.39 10.61 -3.15
C ARG A 156 15.12 9.97 -1.79
N CYS A 157 14.82 8.68 -1.77
CA CYS A 157 14.65 7.89 -0.55
C CYS A 157 15.79 6.88 -0.41
N TYR A 158 16.43 6.84 0.75
CA TYR A 158 17.48 5.87 1.06
C TYR A 158 17.00 4.95 2.19
N PHE A 159 17.19 3.64 2.04
CA PHE A 159 16.73 2.64 3.00
C PHE A 159 17.93 1.93 3.62
N GLY A 160 18.06 2.00 4.95
CA GLY A 160 19.04 1.21 5.70
C GLY A 160 18.60 -0.25 5.80
N THR A 161 17.33 -0.49 6.10
CA THR A 161 16.68 -1.81 6.05
C THR A 161 15.35 -1.66 5.32
N PHE A 162 15.14 -2.50 4.30
CA PHE A 162 13.91 -2.55 3.51
C PHE A 162 13.43 -4.01 3.46
N ASP A 163 12.43 -4.31 4.29
CA ASP A 163 11.85 -5.65 4.38
C ASP A 163 10.41 -5.62 3.86
N LEU A 164 10.12 -6.46 2.87
CA LEU A 164 8.77 -6.74 2.39
C LEU A 164 8.45 -8.19 2.73
N GLU A 165 7.46 -8.40 3.59
CA GLU A 165 6.99 -9.72 4.03
C GLU A 165 5.51 -9.95 3.75
#